data_AF-A0A1H7A728-F1
#
_entry.id   AF-A0A1H7A728-F1
#
_cell.length_a   1.000
_cell.length_b   1.000
_cell.length_c   1.000
_cell.angle_alpha   90.00
_cell.angle_beta   90.00
_cell.angle_gamma   90.00
#
_symmetry.space_group_name_H-M   'P 1'
#
loop_
_entity.id
_entity.type
_entity.pdbx_description
1 polymer ?
#
loop_
_entity_poly.entity_id
_entity_poly.type
_entity_poly.pdbx_seq_one_letter_code
_entity_poly.pdbx_strand_id
1 'polypeptide(L)'
;MFTKNTSGTFLKLVKQTVFVFATFLAVACSGNNNRDISQAKQKTEQEQGTEKKSGKAAYEGVGKSQRNDIPQKVYKVLAYVKENGRAPEGYQGGRKFGNYEKHLPLRDETGKPMKYQEWDVNPRRKGKNRGAERLVTSDNKHAWYTRDHYNSFTEIE
;
A
#
# COMPACT_ATOMS: atom_id res chain seq x y z
N MET A 1 -48.77 -35.90 -32.62
CA MET A 1 -47.86 -36.40 -33.67
C MET A 1 -46.43 -36.01 -33.30
N PHE A 2 -45.55 -37.02 -33.15
CA PHE A 2 -44.07 -37.05 -33.32
C PHE A 2 -43.23 -35.88 -32.77
N THR A 3 -42.55 -35.98 -31.61
CA THR A 3 -41.33 -36.74 -31.19
C THR A 3 -39.97 -36.17 -31.62
N LYS A 4 -39.09 -36.05 -30.60
CA LYS A 4 -37.60 -36.20 -30.58
C LYS A 4 -36.77 -35.01 -31.10
N ASN A 5 -35.53 -34.74 -30.66
CA ASN A 5 -34.66 -35.08 -29.53
C ASN A 5 -33.28 -34.51 -29.95
N THR A 6 -32.53 -33.76 -29.14
CA THR A 6 -31.05 -33.81 -29.25
C THR A 6 -30.37 -33.43 -27.93
N SER A 7 -29.95 -34.49 -27.26
CA SER A 7 -29.03 -34.57 -26.13
C SER A 7 -27.59 -34.26 -26.56
N GLY A 8 -26.90 -33.43 -25.80
CA GLY A 8 -25.45 -33.19 -25.90
C GLY A 8 -24.74 -33.63 -24.62
N THR A 9 -24.51 -34.93 -24.49
CA THR A 9 -23.61 -35.55 -23.51
C THR A 9 -22.16 -35.29 -23.91
N PHE A 10 -21.38 -34.59 -23.07
CA PHE A 10 -19.92 -34.70 -23.08
C PHE A 10 -19.44 -35.32 -21.78
N LEU A 11 -19.32 -36.64 -21.82
CA LEU A 11 -18.63 -37.45 -20.82
C LEU A 11 -17.13 -37.42 -21.17
N LYS A 12 -16.28 -36.87 -20.29
CA LYS A 12 -14.86 -37.24 -20.23
C LYS A 12 -14.43 -37.49 -18.78
N LEU A 13 -14.61 -38.76 -18.45
CA LEU A 13 -13.86 -39.65 -17.58
C LEU A 13 -12.49 -39.15 -17.04
N VAL A 14 -12.43 -39.08 -15.70
CA VAL A 14 -11.43 -39.59 -14.74
C VAL A 14 -9.94 -39.39 -15.04
N LYS A 15 -9.24 -38.78 -14.07
CA LYS A 15 -8.08 -39.38 -13.37
C LYS A 15 -7.88 -38.71 -12.02
N GLN A 16 -8.32 -39.40 -10.97
CA GLN A 16 -7.74 -39.26 -9.63
C GLN A 16 -6.29 -39.72 -9.69
N THR A 17 -5.38 -38.99 -9.06
CA THR A 17 -4.16 -39.59 -8.52
C THR A 17 -3.73 -38.77 -7.31
N VAL A 18 -3.89 -39.38 -6.15
CA VAL A 18 -3.37 -38.94 -4.86
C VAL A 18 -1.89 -39.32 -4.80
N PHE A 19 -1.02 -38.38 -4.39
CA PHE A 19 0.33 -38.65 -3.89
C PHE A 19 0.55 -37.64 -2.75
N VAL A 20 0.30 -38.02 -1.49
CA VAL A 20 1.20 -38.68 -0.53
C VAL A 20 2.36 -37.77 -0.08
N PHE A 21 2.18 -37.26 1.15
CA PHE A 21 3.14 -36.98 2.22
C PHE A 21 4.50 -36.38 1.86
N ALA A 22 4.65 -35.07 2.09
CA ALA A 22 5.94 -34.48 2.45
C ALA A 22 6.02 -34.33 3.97
N THR A 23 6.59 -35.34 4.62
CA THR A 23 7.08 -35.26 6.01
C THR A 23 8.31 -34.36 6.02
N PHE A 24 8.16 -33.11 6.46
CA PHE A 24 9.31 -32.28 6.81
C PHE A 24 9.80 -32.68 8.20
N LEU A 25 11.00 -33.27 8.23
CA LEU A 25 11.80 -33.55 9.41
C LEU A 25 11.99 -32.27 10.25
N ALA A 26 11.62 -32.34 11.52
CA ALA A 26 12.09 -31.40 12.53
C ALA A 26 13.58 -31.70 12.83
N VAL A 27 14.47 -30.77 12.52
CA VAL A 27 15.83 -30.75 13.05
C VAL A 27 15.83 -29.92 14.32
N ALA A 28 15.96 -30.59 15.46
CA ALA A 28 16.32 -30.00 16.73
C ALA A 28 17.84 -30.08 16.90
N CYS A 29 18.51 -28.95 17.02
CA CYS A 29 19.85 -28.87 17.59
C CYS A 29 19.76 -28.17 18.95
N SER A 30 19.90 -28.96 20.01
CA SER A 30 20.26 -28.47 21.34
C SER A 30 21.76 -28.16 21.38
N GLY A 31 22.13 -26.99 21.91
CA GLY A 31 23.54 -26.59 22.03
C GLY A 31 23.69 -25.29 22.80
N ASN A 32 23.68 -25.42 24.12
CA ASN A 32 23.77 -24.37 25.13
C ASN A 32 25.07 -23.57 25.01
N ASN A 33 25.03 -22.24 25.16
CA ASN A 33 26.23 -21.45 25.47
C ASN A 33 25.87 -20.33 26.45
N ASN A 34 26.46 -20.48 27.65
CA ASN A 34 26.51 -19.53 28.74
C ASN A 34 26.81 -18.11 28.27
N ARG A 35 26.01 -17.14 28.73
CA ARG A 35 26.47 -15.77 28.95
C ARG A 35 26.10 -15.37 30.35
N ASP A 36 27.15 -15.18 31.14
CA ASP A 36 27.11 -14.71 32.51
C ASP A 36 26.48 -13.32 32.63
N ILE A 37 25.83 -13.14 33.77
CA ILE A 37 25.12 -11.97 34.27
C ILE A 37 26.10 -11.08 35.04
N SER A 38 26.03 -9.76 34.83
CA SER A 38 26.34 -8.72 35.84
C SER A 38 25.69 -7.41 35.37
N GLN A 39 24.44 -7.13 35.74
CA GLN A 39 23.98 -6.34 36.90
C GLN A 39 24.20 -4.81 36.79
N ALA A 40 23.09 -4.05 36.67
CA ALA A 40 22.63 -2.95 37.56
C ALA A 40 21.54 -2.10 36.85
N LYS A 41 20.23 -2.13 37.23
CA LYS A 41 19.49 -1.31 38.24
C LYS A 41 19.40 0.19 37.83
N GLN A 42 18.29 0.96 37.81
CA GLN A 42 16.96 1.01 38.47
C GLN A 42 15.92 1.69 37.53
N LYS A 43 14.69 1.19 37.37
CA LYS A 43 13.39 1.55 38.01
C LYS A 43 12.98 3.04 37.93
N THR A 44 11.82 3.34 37.33
CA THR A 44 10.67 4.06 37.94
C THR A 44 9.39 3.82 37.12
N GLU A 45 8.33 3.43 37.81
CA GLU A 45 6.95 3.21 37.34
C GLU A 45 6.15 4.52 37.37
N GLN A 46 5.13 4.67 36.53
CA GLN A 46 3.83 5.25 36.95
C GLN A 46 2.72 5.00 35.91
N GLU A 47 1.96 3.94 36.22
CA GLU A 47 0.50 3.78 36.31
C GLU A 47 -0.51 4.28 35.25
N GLN A 48 -1.56 3.46 35.20
CA GLN A 48 -2.72 3.40 34.33
C GLN A 48 -3.83 4.39 34.71
N GLY A 49 -4.68 4.72 33.74
CA GLY A 49 -5.99 5.32 33.96
C GLY A 49 -6.70 5.58 32.62
N THR A 50 -7.31 4.54 32.05
CA THR A 50 -8.77 4.39 31.87
C THR A 50 -9.47 5.42 30.96
N GLU A 51 -10.18 4.83 30.00
CA GLU A 51 -11.57 5.14 29.63
C GLU A 51 -11.84 5.83 28.29
N LYS A 52 -12.89 5.28 27.68
CA LYS A 52 -13.37 5.35 26.31
C LYS A 52 -14.34 6.51 26.18
N LYS A 53 -14.16 7.41 25.19
CA LYS A 53 -15.29 8.07 24.49
C LYS A 53 -14.83 8.82 23.24
N SER A 54 -15.42 8.41 22.11
CA SER A 54 -16.10 9.26 21.12
C SER A 54 -15.57 10.68 20.93
N GLY A 55 -15.01 10.96 19.74
CA GLY A 55 -14.69 12.32 19.30
C GLY A 55 -14.67 12.46 17.77
N LYS A 56 -15.86 12.49 17.16
CA LYS A 56 -16.07 12.99 15.78
C LYS A 56 -15.77 14.49 15.75
N ALA A 57 -14.49 14.88 15.69
CA ALA A 57 -14.04 16.28 15.59
C ALA A 57 -12.59 16.46 15.08
N ALA A 58 -11.90 15.40 14.64
CA ALA A 58 -10.47 15.46 14.29
C ALA A 58 -10.16 15.80 12.81
N TYR A 59 -11.17 15.92 11.94
CA TYR A 59 -10.96 16.03 10.49
C TYR A 59 -10.85 17.47 9.96
N GLU A 60 -10.99 18.50 10.80
CA GLU A 60 -10.93 19.90 10.34
C GLU A 60 -9.61 20.62 10.72
N GLY A 61 -8.90 20.14 11.74
CA GLY A 61 -7.64 20.76 12.21
C GLY A 61 -6.38 20.25 11.49
N VAL A 62 -6.35 18.96 11.11
CA VAL A 62 -5.20 18.32 10.44
C VAL A 62 -5.07 18.79 8.98
N GLY A 63 -6.19 19.10 8.33
CA GLY A 63 -6.23 19.42 6.89
C GLY A 63 -5.70 20.80 6.48
N LYS A 64 -5.32 21.68 7.41
CA LYS A 64 -4.74 23.00 7.07
C LYS A 64 -3.21 23.01 7.16
N SER A 65 -2.62 22.43 8.21
CA SER A 65 -1.17 22.34 8.35
C SER A 65 -0.57 21.37 7.32
N GLN A 66 -1.19 20.20 7.11
CA GLN A 66 -0.74 19.24 6.08
C GLN A 66 -0.84 19.83 4.66
N ARG A 67 -1.84 20.67 4.38
CA ARG A 67 -1.94 21.40 3.11
C ARG A 67 -0.80 22.40 2.89
N ASN A 68 -0.24 22.98 3.95
CA ASN A 68 0.87 23.92 3.83
C ASN A 68 2.20 23.21 3.56
N ASP A 69 2.33 21.94 3.95
CA ASP A 69 3.54 21.13 3.75
C ASP A 69 3.64 20.52 2.35
N ILE A 70 2.53 20.51 1.59
CA ILE A 70 2.48 20.00 0.22
C ILE A 70 2.65 21.17 -0.76
N PRO A 71 3.68 21.17 -1.63
CA PRO A 71 3.88 22.25 -2.59
C PRO A 71 2.73 22.41 -3.59
N GLN A 72 2.37 23.66 -3.93
CA GLN A 72 1.25 23.96 -4.84
C GLN A 72 1.31 23.24 -6.21
N LYS A 73 2.53 22.95 -6.69
CA LYS A 73 2.74 22.19 -7.93
C LYS A 73 2.13 20.78 -7.89
N VAL A 74 2.08 20.16 -6.71
CA VAL A 74 1.51 18.81 -6.52
C VAL A 74 0.01 18.83 -6.80
N TYR A 75 -0.71 19.82 -6.27
CA TYR A 75 -2.14 20.00 -6.53
C TYR A 75 -2.44 20.27 -8.01
N LYS A 76 -1.58 21.04 -8.69
CA LYS A 76 -1.73 21.26 -10.14
C LYS A 76 -1.59 19.97 -10.93
N VAL A 77 -0.61 19.14 -10.60
CA VAL A 77 -0.42 17.83 -11.23
C VAL A 77 -1.57 16.90 -10.89
N LEU A 78 -2.02 16.85 -9.63
CA LEU A 78 -3.16 16.03 -9.18
C LEU A 78 -4.44 16.38 -9.96
N ALA A 79 -4.76 17.66 -10.09
CA ALA A 79 -5.91 18.11 -10.86
C ALA A 79 -5.82 17.65 -12.33
N TYR A 80 -4.66 17.85 -12.96
CA TYR A 80 -4.43 17.45 -14.34
C TYR A 80 -4.59 15.93 -14.54
N VAL A 81 -3.99 15.11 -13.68
CA VAL A 81 -4.04 13.64 -13.83
C VAL A 81 -5.43 13.09 -13.56
N LYS A 82 -6.20 13.68 -12.63
CA LYS A 82 -7.61 13.32 -12.39
C LYS A 82 -8.49 13.60 -13.61
N GLU A 83 -8.25 14.71 -14.28
CA GLU A 83 -9.01 15.12 -15.47
C GLU A 83 -8.60 14.33 -16.73
N ASN A 84 -7.31 14.09 -16.92
CA ASN A 84 -6.76 13.62 -18.19
C ASN A 84 -6.32 12.14 -18.18
N GLY A 85 -6.17 11.52 -17.02
CA GLY A 85 -5.68 10.15 -16.88
C GLY A 85 -4.24 9.93 -17.36
N ARG A 86 -3.47 11.00 -17.59
CA ARG A 86 -2.08 10.97 -18.07
C ARG A 86 -1.26 12.11 -17.47
N ALA A 87 0.07 11.99 -17.54
CA ALA A 87 0.96 13.02 -17.06
C ALA A 87 0.86 14.31 -17.90
N PRO A 88 1.08 15.50 -17.30
CA PRO A 88 1.25 16.73 -18.05
C PRO A 88 2.39 16.64 -19.07
N GLU A 89 2.34 17.47 -20.11
CA GLU A 89 3.42 17.52 -21.11
C GLU A 89 4.77 17.85 -20.46
N GLY A 90 5.81 17.08 -20.81
CA GLY A 90 7.13 17.22 -20.22
C GLY A 90 7.32 16.53 -18.87
N TYR A 91 6.29 15.91 -18.30
CA TYR A 91 6.35 15.10 -17.07
C TYR A 91 6.30 13.60 -17.42
N GLN A 92 6.64 12.72 -16.47
CA GLN A 92 6.36 11.28 -16.60
C GLN A 92 5.47 10.80 -15.47
N GLY A 93 4.69 9.75 -15.72
CA GLY A 93 3.82 9.15 -14.73
C GLY A 93 2.85 8.16 -15.35
N GLY A 94 1.91 7.68 -14.53
CA GLY A 94 0.87 6.73 -14.92
C GLY A 94 1.33 5.28 -14.85
N ARG A 95 2.57 5.03 -14.42
CA ARG A 95 3.07 3.68 -14.15
C ARG A 95 2.48 3.15 -12.84
N LYS A 96 2.34 1.83 -12.75
CA LYS A 96 1.94 1.17 -11.50
C LYS A 96 2.96 1.47 -10.40
N PHE A 97 2.48 1.96 -9.27
CA PHE A 97 3.26 2.01 -8.03
C PHE A 97 3.01 0.73 -7.22
N GLY A 98 4.07 0.02 -6.87
CA GLY A 98 3.99 -1.32 -6.30
C GLY A 98 3.61 -1.34 -4.80
N ASN A 99 3.94 -0.28 -4.06
CA ASN A 99 3.78 -0.21 -2.61
C ASN A 99 4.37 -1.44 -1.88
N TYR A 100 5.60 -1.86 -2.25
CA TYR A 100 6.22 -3.08 -1.73
C TYR A 100 6.61 -2.95 -0.25
N GLU A 101 6.97 -1.75 0.15
CA GLU A 101 7.32 -1.32 1.51
C GLU A 101 6.08 -1.11 2.39
N LYS A 102 4.88 -1.11 1.78
CA LYS A 102 3.57 -1.04 2.46
C LYS A 102 3.37 0.24 3.26
N HIS A 103 3.92 1.36 2.79
CA HIS A 103 3.70 2.67 3.38
C HIS A 103 2.28 3.20 3.12
N LEU A 104 1.63 2.77 2.03
CA LEU A 104 0.24 3.11 1.72
C LEU A 104 -0.70 1.94 2.08
N PRO A 105 -2.01 2.18 2.26
CA PRO A 105 -2.98 1.13 2.51
C PRO A 105 -2.91 -0.02 1.50
N LEU A 106 -3.10 -1.27 1.94
CA LEU A 106 -3.07 -2.43 1.05
C LEU A 106 -4.46 -2.74 0.47
N ARG A 107 -5.51 -2.32 1.16
CA ARG A 107 -6.90 -2.59 0.81
C ARG A 107 -7.76 -1.35 1.02
N ASP A 108 -8.80 -1.23 0.22
CA ASP A 108 -9.83 -0.21 0.39
C ASP A 108 -10.80 -0.59 1.54
N GLU A 109 -11.77 0.30 1.80
CA GLU A 109 -12.80 0.12 2.82
C GLU A 109 -13.67 -1.13 2.61
N THR A 110 -13.74 -1.64 1.38
CA THR A 110 -14.48 -2.86 1.01
C THR A 110 -13.63 -4.13 1.09
N GLY A 111 -12.35 -3.99 1.42
CA GLY A 111 -11.38 -5.07 1.48
C GLY A 111 -10.76 -5.46 0.14
N LYS A 112 -10.99 -4.71 -0.95
CA LYS A 112 -10.34 -4.97 -2.25
C LYS A 112 -8.90 -4.48 -2.25
N PRO A 113 -7.98 -5.14 -2.97
CA PRO A 113 -6.59 -4.66 -3.08
C PRO A 113 -6.53 -3.26 -3.71
N MET A 114 -5.78 -2.36 -3.06
CA MET A 114 -5.54 -1.01 -3.57
C MET A 114 -4.65 -1.06 -4.81
N LYS A 115 -4.94 -0.21 -5.80
CA LYS A 115 -4.10 -0.04 -6.99
C LYS A 115 -3.62 1.39 -7.07
N TYR A 116 -2.32 1.54 -7.28
CA TYR A 116 -1.67 2.84 -7.27
C TYR A 116 -0.98 3.15 -8.60
N GLN A 117 -0.92 4.43 -8.94
CA GLN A 117 -0.11 4.98 -10.00
C GLN A 117 0.80 6.09 -9.47
N GLU A 118 2.01 6.19 -10.01
CA GLU A 118 2.97 7.23 -9.66
C GLU A 118 3.07 8.32 -10.73
N TRP A 119 3.36 9.54 -10.29
CA TRP A 119 3.48 10.72 -11.14
C TRP A 119 4.62 11.63 -10.68
N ASP A 120 5.39 12.13 -11.65
CA ASP A 120 6.33 13.21 -11.42
C ASP A 120 5.57 14.49 -11.07
N VAL A 121 6.09 15.25 -10.11
CA VAL A 121 5.57 16.60 -9.77
C VAL A 121 6.47 17.72 -10.27
N ASN A 122 7.57 17.38 -10.95
CA ASN A 122 8.51 18.30 -11.58
C ASN A 122 8.69 17.91 -13.07
N PRO A 123 8.83 18.87 -13.99
CA PRO A 123 9.04 18.57 -15.40
C PRO A 123 10.43 17.98 -15.61
N ARG A 124 10.58 17.15 -16.66
CA ARG A 124 11.88 16.65 -17.10
C ARG A 124 12.73 17.81 -17.60
N ARG A 125 14.02 17.79 -17.24
CA ARG A 125 15.03 18.70 -17.77
C ARG A 125 16.22 17.90 -18.27
N LYS A 126 16.71 18.19 -19.48
CA LYS A 126 17.87 17.48 -20.06
C LYS A 126 19.07 17.60 -19.11
N GLY A 127 19.71 16.47 -18.85
CA GLY A 127 20.88 16.40 -17.96
C GLY A 127 20.59 16.60 -16.47
N LYS A 128 19.32 16.62 -16.04
CA LYS A 128 18.96 16.71 -14.61
C LYS A 128 18.06 15.54 -14.18
N ASN A 129 18.28 15.07 -12.96
CA ASN A 129 17.35 14.15 -12.32
C ASN A 129 16.00 14.86 -12.06
N ARG A 130 14.91 14.09 -12.01
CA ARG A 130 13.54 14.53 -11.75
C ARG A 130 13.29 14.97 -10.30
N GLY A 131 14.26 14.71 -9.43
CA GLY A 131 14.15 14.92 -7.99
C GLY A 131 13.49 13.75 -7.27
N ALA A 132 13.40 13.86 -5.95
CA ALA A 132 12.85 12.85 -5.06
C ALA A 132 11.31 12.87 -4.97
N GLU A 133 10.71 14.03 -5.26
CA GLU A 133 9.28 14.26 -5.02
C GLU A 133 8.38 13.51 -6.01
N ARG A 134 7.29 12.93 -5.52
CA ARG A 134 6.30 12.22 -6.35
C ARG A 134 4.88 12.43 -5.81
N LEU A 135 3.93 12.32 -6.73
CA LEU A 135 2.51 12.13 -6.43
C LEU A 135 2.18 10.65 -6.66
N VAL A 136 1.38 10.06 -5.78
CA VAL A 136 0.79 8.73 -5.93
C VAL A 136 -0.71 8.86 -5.86
N THR A 137 -1.43 8.29 -6.83
CA THR A 137 -2.91 8.27 -6.85
C THR A 137 -3.40 6.84 -6.82
N SER A 138 -4.58 6.62 -6.24
CA SER A 138 -5.27 5.33 -6.29
C SER A 138 -6.51 5.35 -7.18
N ASP A 139 -7.03 4.16 -7.48
CA ASP A 139 -8.29 3.97 -8.21
C ASP A 139 -9.54 4.37 -7.42
N ASN A 140 -9.46 4.37 -6.09
CA ASN A 140 -10.52 4.84 -5.18
C ASN A 140 -10.43 6.34 -4.85
N LYS A 141 -9.74 7.14 -5.68
CA LYS A 141 -9.64 8.61 -5.63
C LYS A 141 -8.83 9.20 -4.47
N HIS A 142 -8.10 8.38 -3.72
CA HIS A 142 -7.13 8.90 -2.76
C HIS A 142 -5.84 9.34 -3.47
N ALA A 143 -5.13 10.28 -2.84
CA ALA A 143 -3.84 10.76 -3.32
C ALA A 143 -2.86 11.03 -2.18
N TRP A 144 -1.58 10.75 -2.44
CA TRP A 144 -0.49 10.96 -1.50
C TRP A 144 0.68 11.67 -2.17
N TYR A 145 1.34 12.53 -1.41
CA TYR A 145 2.58 13.18 -1.77
C TYR A 145 3.74 12.55 -1.01
N THR A 146 4.86 12.29 -1.70
CA THR A 146 6.14 11.99 -1.06
C THR A 146 7.16 13.03 -1.47
N ARG A 147 7.90 13.56 -0.50
CA ARG A 147 8.99 14.51 -0.72
C ARG A 147 10.36 13.85 -0.82
N ASP A 148 10.46 12.60 -0.38
CA ASP A 148 11.69 11.89 -0.03
C ASP A 148 11.84 10.57 -0.79
N HIS A 149 11.23 10.49 -1.98
CA HIS A 149 11.33 9.34 -2.88
C HIS A 149 10.77 8.05 -2.27
N TYR A 150 9.49 8.11 -1.85
CA TYR A 150 8.68 7.00 -1.34
C TYR A 150 9.02 6.53 0.08
N ASN A 151 9.90 7.21 0.81
CA ASN A 151 10.23 6.84 2.19
C ASN A 151 9.14 7.26 3.19
N SER A 152 8.46 8.38 2.92
CA SER A 152 7.29 8.83 3.68
C SER A 152 6.24 9.46 2.77
N PHE A 153 5.00 9.49 3.27
CA PHE A 153 3.85 10.01 2.53
C PHE A 153 3.01 10.94 3.40
N THR A 154 2.51 11.99 2.76
CA THR A 154 1.45 12.86 3.27
C THR A 154 0.20 12.63 2.44
N GLU A 155 -0.90 12.24 3.08
CA GLU A 155 -2.20 12.11 2.41
C GLU A 155 -2.74 13.49 2.02
N ILE A 156 -3.30 13.56 0.81
CA ILE A 156 -3.83 14.80 0.21
C ILE A 156 -5.35 14.80 0.31
N GLU A 157 -5.97 13.71 -0.15
CA GLU A 157 -7.43 13.46 -0.22
C GLU A 157 -7.69 11.95 -0.33
#